data_AF-A0A354GUE5-F1
#
_entry.id   AF-A0A354GUE5-F1
#
_cell.length_a   1.000
_cell.length_b   1.000
_cell.length_c   1.000
_cell.angle_alpha   90.00
_cell.angle_beta   90.00
_cell.angle_gamma   90.00
#
_symmetry.space_group_name_H-M   'P 1'
#
loop_
_entity.id
_entity.type
_entity.pdbx_description
1 polymer ?
#
loop_
_entity_poly.entity_id
_entity_poly.type
_entity_poly.pdbx_seq_one_letter_code
_entity_poly.pdbx_strand_id
1 'polypeptide(L)'
;MRSSMRYNFAVVAGFAVLIVAADPKKPEDNTPKIVVAAPLGLAPGKATKLLVRGLKLDAATEVRLHDPKGTAKILSKGKAPLPNKEKDDVGRYGDTQIEIEATLSADYAGPTATFTVVTPTGESAPHTLLVDHGPIVAVKKPNNGFQKAQPVQLGQTIEGVVNAGSDVDVFRFDGKQGQQVVLEVFAARYGSPLDSLLTLYDADGRIVASNDDVDDTADSRIEAILPATGTYYVSIVDANDVGSPSNIYRLVIRAK
;
A
#
# COMPACT_ATOMS: atom_id res chain seq x y z
N MET A 1 -82.11 -50.73 15.02
CA MET A 1 -82.09 -49.40 15.67
C MET A 1 -80.69 -49.17 16.22
N ARG A 2 -80.01 -48.11 15.74
CA ARG A 2 -78.87 -47.33 16.30
C ARG A 2 -77.86 -48.07 17.20
N SER A 3 -76.54 -48.00 16.96
CA SER A 3 -75.75 -46.76 16.90
C SER A 3 -74.31 -47.08 16.48
N SER A 4 -73.73 -46.30 15.57
CA SER A 4 -72.28 -46.31 15.30
C SER A 4 -71.62 -45.19 16.11
N MET A 5 -70.60 -45.54 16.90
CA MET A 5 -69.83 -44.59 17.71
C MET A 5 -68.51 -44.29 17.00
N ARG A 6 -68.33 -43.03 16.57
CA ARG A 6 -67.10 -42.49 16.00
C ARG A 6 -66.25 -41.91 17.12
N TYR A 7 -64.98 -42.31 17.22
CA TYR A 7 -64.00 -41.68 18.11
C TYR A 7 -63.20 -40.63 17.32
N ASN A 8 -63.25 -39.38 17.77
CA ASN A 8 -62.42 -38.30 17.24
C ASN A 8 -61.05 -38.29 17.91
N PHE A 9 -60.00 -38.24 17.09
CA PHE A 9 -58.62 -37.97 17.48
C PHE A 9 -58.47 -36.51 17.94
N ALA A 10 -57.70 -36.29 19.01
CA ALA A 10 -57.09 -35.00 19.32
C ALA A 10 -55.57 -35.17 19.30
N VAL A 11 -54.91 -34.59 18.29
CA VAL A 11 -53.45 -34.50 18.21
C VAL A 11 -53.06 -33.14 18.79
N VAL A 12 -52.31 -33.14 19.89
CA VAL A 12 -51.71 -31.93 20.46
C VAL A 12 -50.33 -31.75 19.84
N ALA A 13 -50.19 -30.77 18.95
CA ALA A 13 -48.90 -30.37 18.39
C ALA A 13 -48.24 -29.33 19.31
N GLY A 14 -47.17 -29.72 20.01
CA GLY A 14 -46.32 -28.81 20.77
C GLY A 14 -45.28 -28.16 19.87
N PHE A 15 -45.36 -26.85 19.66
CA PHE A 15 -44.29 -26.06 19.03
C PHE A 15 -43.23 -25.73 20.10
N ALA A 16 -42.04 -26.32 19.97
CA ALA A 16 -40.86 -25.86 20.70
C ALA A 16 -40.25 -24.67 19.95
N VAL A 17 -40.28 -23.49 20.56
CA VAL A 17 -39.54 -22.32 20.07
C VAL A 17 -38.09 -22.47 20.50
N LEU A 18 -37.18 -22.77 19.57
CA LEU A 18 -35.75 -22.62 19.78
C LEU A 18 -35.42 -21.12 19.76
N ILE A 19 -35.08 -20.56 20.93
CA ILE A 19 -34.44 -19.26 21.03
C ILE A 19 -32.95 -19.50 20.73
N VAL A 20 -32.52 -19.17 19.52
CA VAL A 20 -31.08 -19.07 19.20
C VAL A 20 -30.60 -17.77 19.84
N ALA A 21 -29.82 -17.88 20.93
CA ALA A 21 -29.11 -16.74 21.48
C ALA A 21 -28.12 -16.24 20.41
N ALA A 22 -28.27 -15.00 19.97
CA ALA A 22 -27.27 -14.37 19.10
C ALA A 22 -25.95 -14.27 19.88
N ASP A 23 -24.85 -14.69 19.25
CA ASP A 23 -23.52 -14.49 19.81
C ASP A 23 -23.34 -12.99 20.14
N PRO A 24 -22.75 -12.65 21.31
CA PRO A 24 -22.52 -11.26 21.67
C PRO A 24 -21.65 -10.60 20.58
N LYS A 25 -22.21 -9.57 19.93
CA LYS A 25 -21.52 -8.80 18.90
C LYS A 25 -20.18 -8.31 19.46
N LYS A 26 -19.08 -8.77 18.88
CA LYS A 26 -17.72 -8.34 19.27
C LYS A 26 -17.71 -6.81 19.34
N PRO A 27 -17.20 -6.20 20.44
CA PRO A 27 -17.17 -4.75 20.55
C PRO A 27 -16.48 -4.14 19.34
N GLU A 28 -17.09 -3.08 18.79
CA GLU A 28 -16.59 -2.40 17.60
C GLU A 28 -15.23 -1.78 17.91
N ASP A 29 -14.19 -2.20 17.20
CA ASP A 29 -12.84 -1.63 17.36
C ASP A 29 -12.84 -0.20 16.83
N ASN A 30 -12.76 0.77 17.75
CA ASN A 30 -12.76 2.20 17.47
C ASN A 30 -11.36 2.83 17.41
N THR A 31 -10.32 2.00 17.42
CA THR A 31 -8.94 2.46 17.30
C THR A 31 -8.70 3.06 15.91
N PRO A 32 -8.10 4.26 15.80
CA PRO A 32 -7.71 4.79 14.50
C PRO A 32 -6.67 3.88 13.84
N LYS A 33 -6.77 3.72 12.52
CA LYS A 33 -5.82 2.89 11.75
C LYS A 33 -5.26 3.70 10.60
N ILE A 34 -3.94 3.75 10.49
CA ILE A 34 -3.26 4.25 9.30
C ILE A 34 -3.16 3.09 8.30
N VAL A 35 -3.58 3.34 7.06
CA VAL A 35 -3.43 2.40 5.95
C VAL A 35 -2.16 2.71 5.18
N VAL A 36 -2.01 3.94 4.70
CA VAL A 36 -0.86 4.38 3.91
C VAL A 36 -0.61 5.87 4.09
N ALA A 37 0.66 6.28 3.99
CA ALA A 37 1.06 7.67 3.86
C ALA A 37 1.76 7.89 2.51
N ALA A 38 1.39 8.98 1.82
CA ALA A 38 1.91 9.36 0.52
C ALA A 38 2.56 10.76 0.57
N PRO A 39 3.81 10.94 0.11
CA PRO A 39 4.78 9.92 -0.33
C PRO A 39 5.14 8.90 0.77
N LEU A 40 5.76 7.77 0.35
CA LEU A 40 6.16 6.68 1.25
C LEU A 40 7.32 7.06 2.18
N GLY A 41 7.96 8.20 1.96
CA GLY A 41 9.06 8.67 2.77
C GLY A 41 9.22 10.19 2.78
N LEU A 42 10.16 10.64 3.60
CA LEU A 42 10.49 12.04 3.78
C LEU A 42 11.99 12.23 4.01
N ALA A 43 12.49 13.42 3.64
CA ALA A 43 13.89 13.79 3.81
C ALA A 43 14.14 14.48 5.17
N PRO A 44 15.26 14.19 5.86
CA PRO A 44 15.73 14.94 7.02
C PRO A 44 15.81 16.46 6.76
N GLY A 45 15.42 17.26 7.75
CA GLY A 45 15.55 18.72 7.73
C GLY A 45 14.64 19.46 6.75
N LYS A 46 13.75 18.77 6.04
CA LYS A 46 12.81 19.36 5.09
C LYS A 46 11.36 19.09 5.52
N ALA A 47 10.53 20.13 5.46
CA ALA A 47 9.10 19.97 5.62
C ALA A 47 8.50 19.26 4.41
N THR A 48 7.81 18.14 4.64
CA THR A 48 7.13 17.34 3.63
C THR A 48 5.65 17.22 3.99
N LYS A 49 4.80 17.49 3.00
CA LYS A 49 3.37 17.21 3.12
C LYS A 49 3.11 15.74 2.82
N LEU A 50 2.37 15.08 3.69
CA LEU A 50 1.96 13.69 3.55
C LEU A 50 0.43 13.62 3.56
N LEU A 51 -0.14 12.93 2.56
CA LEU A 51 -1.53 12.49 2.61
C LEU A 51 -1.57 11.14 3.29
N VAL A 52 -2.21 11.06 4.45
CA VAL A 52 -2.35 9.83 5.22
C VAL A 52 -3.78 9.33 5.09
N ARG A 53 -3.96 8.14 4.52
CA ARG A 53 -5.25 7.46 4.42
C ARG A 53 -5.40 6.41 5.51
N GLY A 54 -6.63 6.18 5.94
CA GLY A 54 -6.91 5.19 6.96
C GLY A 54 -8.35 5.15 7.43
N LEU A 55 -8.55 4.61 8.61
CA LEU A 55 -9.85 4.47 9.27
C LEU A 55 -9.91 5.38 10.49
N LYS A 56 -11.04 6.06 10.65
CA LYS A 56 -11.35 6.89 11.83
C LYS A 56 -10.34 8.03 12.07
N LEU A 57 -9.68 8.51 11.01
CA LEU A 57 -8.69 9.60 11.08
C LEU A 57 -9.34 11.00 11.03
N ASP A 58 -10.61 11.09 10.66
CA ASP A 58 -11.37 12.34 10.53
C ASP A 58 -11.60 13.06 11.88
N ALA A 59 -11.43 12.34 12.99
CA ALA A 59 -11.43 12.89 14.34
C ALA A 59 -10.03 13.22 14.90
N ALA A 60 -8.95 13.10 14.10
CA ALA A 60 -7.58 13.29 14.57
C ALA A 60 -7.35 14.63 15.27
N THR A 61 -6.66 14.57 16.41
CA THR A 61 -6.31 15.73 17.25
C THR A 61 -4.81 15.99 17.27
N GLU A 62 -3.99 14.97 17.07
CA GLU A 62 -2.53 15.06 17.14
C GLU A 62 -1.89 14.02 16.20
N VAL A 63 -0.70 14.35 15.69
CA VAL A 63 0.20 13.42 14.99
C VAL A 63 1.52 13.44 15.72
N ARG A 64 2.01 12.27 16.16
CA ARG A 64 3.27 12.15 16.89
C ARG A 64 4.31 11.50 16.01
N LEU A 65 5.30 12.28 15.61
CA LEU A 65 6.49 11.75 14.93
C LEU A 65 7.44 11.20 15.99
N HIS A 66 7.91 9.96 15.83
CA HIS A 66 8.83 9.32 16.78
C HIS A 66 10.30 9.70 16.52
N ASP A 67 10.51 10.93 16.06
CA ASP A 67 11.79 11.62 16.10
C ASP A 67 11.68 12.68 17.20
N PRO A 68 12.45 12.61 18.30
CA PRO A 68 12.36 13.54 19.41
C PRO A 68 12.53 15.02 19.04
N LYS A 69 13.26 15.30 17.95
CA LYS A 69 13.49 16.67 17.44
C LYS A 69 12.65 16.98 16.20
N GLY A 70 11.89 16.01 15.70
CA GLY A 70 11.01 16.17 14.56
C GLY A 70 9.72 16.90 14.92
N THR A 71 9.00 17.36 13.91
CA THR A 71 7.69 17.99 14.08
C THR A 71 6.68 17.41 13.11
N ALA A 72 5.42 17.36 13.53
CA ALA A 72 4.30 17.02 12.66
C ALA A 72 3.07 17.85 13.03
N LYS A 73 2.35 18.36 12.04
CA LYS A 73 1.09 19.12 12.24
C LYS A 73 0.03 18.66 11.25
N ILE A 74 -1.21 18.58 11.71
CA ILE A 74 -2.37 18.30 10.86
C ILE A 74 -2.74 19.58 10.11
N LEU A 75 -2.79 19.51 8.78
CA LEU A 75 -3.23 20.59 7.90
C LEU A 75 -4.72 20.49 7.59
N SER A 76 -5.22 19.27 7.33
CA SER A 76 -6.62 19.02 7.03
C SER A 76 -7.01 17.59 7.42
N LYS A 77 -8.31 17.33 7.56
CA LYS A 77 -8.87 16.01 7.88
C LYS A 77 -10.28 15.86 7.31
N GLY A 78 -10.69 14.63 6.99
CA GLY A 78 -12.04 14.38 6.51
C GLY A 78 -12.26 12.95 5.99
N LYS A 79 -13.42 12.75 5.37
CA LYS A 79 -13.72 11.50 4.64
C LYS A 79 -12.90 11.42 3.34
N ALA A 80 -12.59 10.20 2.94
CA ALA A 80 -11.88 9.89 1.70
C ALA A 80 -12.72 8.93 0.85
N PRO A 81 -12.90 9.19 -0.45
CA PRO A 81 -13.63 8.27 -1.32
C PRO A 81 -12.82 6.99 -1.55
N LEU A 82 -13.50 5.85 -1.65
CA LEU A 82 -12.91 4.57 -2.02
C LEU A 82 -12.72 4.51 -3.54
N PRO A 83 -11.59 4.02 -4.06
CA PRO A 83 -11.32 3.96 -5.50
C PRO A 83 -12.42 3.25 -6.30
N ASN A 84 -12.91 2.10 -5.83
CA ASN A 84 -13.92 1.29 -6.50
C ASN A 84 -15.35 1.49 -5.95
N LYS A 85 -15.53 2.36 -4.93
CA LYS A 85 -16.79 2.57 -4.20
C LYS A 85 -17.37 1.32 -3.52
N GLU A 86 -16.63 0.22 -3.46
CA GLU A 86 -17.04 -1.00 -2.78
C GLU A 86 -16.78 -0.88 -1.27
N LYS A 87 -17.77 -1.24 -0.45
CA LYS A 87 -17.65 -1.12 1.02
C LYS A 87 -16.65 -2.11 1.60
N ASP A 88 -16.44 -3.24 0.94
CA ASP A 88 -15.52 -4.28 1.40
C ASP A 88 -14.06 -3.84 1.29
N ASP A 89 -13.79 -2.84 0.44
CA ASP A 89 -12.48 -2.23 0.20
C ASP A 89 -12.08 -1.18 1.25
N VAL A 90 -12.95 -0.83 2.20
CA VAL A 90 -12.66 0.17 3.25
C VAL A 90 -11.40 -0.21 4.03
N GLY A 91 -11.23 -1.49 4.37
CA GLY A 91 -10.05 -1.96 5.09
C GLY A 91 -8.74 -1.83 4.30
N ARG A 92 -8.82 -1.88 2.97
CA ARG A 92 -7.69 -1.82 2.02
C ARG A 92 -7.24 -0.38 1.73
N TYR A 93 -8.17 0.56 1.58
CA TYR A 93 -7.84 1.94 1.17
C TYR A 93 -8.05 3.00 2.25
N GLY A 94 -8.86 2.72 3.27
CA GLY A 94 -9.31 3.70 4.24
C GLY A 94 -10.36 4.66 3.67
N ASP A 95 -11.39 4.95 4.47
CA ASP A 95 -12.49 5.86 4.15
C ASP A 95 -12.34 7.25 4.82
N THR A 96 -11.20 7.48 5.46
CA THR A 96 -10.82 8.76 6.09
C THR A 96 -9.39 9.13 5.72
N GLN A 97 -9.08 10.41 5.78
CA GLN A 97 -7.75 10.92 5.52
C GLN A 97 -7.42 12.14 6.37
N ILE A 98 -6.12 12.36 6.55
CA ILE A 98 -5.54 13.60 7.03
C ILE A 98 -4.42 14.03 6.09
N GLU A 99 -4.26 15.34 5.89
CA GLU A 99 -3.04 15.90 5.33
C GLU A 99 -2.20 16.41 6.49
N ILE A 100 -0.94 16.00 6.55
CA ILE A 100 0.00 16.43 7.59
C ILE A 100 1.20 17.11 6.94
N GLU A 101 1.83 18.03 7.65
CA GLU A 101 3.18 18.48 7.33
C GLU A 101 4.11 17.93 8.41
N ALA A 102 5.09 17.14 8.00
CA ALA A 102 6.07 16.52 8.88
C ALA A 102 7.48 16.95 8.50
N THR A 103 8.36 17.10 9.50
CA THR A 103 9.78 17.43 9.34
C THR A 103 10.58 16.54 10.28
N LEU A 104 11.43 15.69 9.73
CA LEU A 104 12.47 15.01 10.52
C LEU A 104 13.55 16.01 10.89
N SER A 105 14.22 15.77 12.02
CA SER A 105 15.44 16.46 12.38
C SER A 105 16.49 16.35 11.28
N ALA A 106 17.28 17.41 11.08
CA ALA A 106 18.26 17.46 10.00
C ALA A 106 19.39 16.43 10.16
N ASP A 107 19.65 16.00 11.40
CA ASP A 107 20.62 14.97 11.78
C ASP A 107 20.02 13.55 11.86
N TYR A 108 18.76 13.35 11.45
CA TYR A 108 18.13 12.03 11.48
C TYR A 108 18.85 11.07 10.53
N ALA A 109 19.49 10.03 11.06
CA ALA A 109 20.30 9.08 10.30
C ALA A 109 19.63 7.71 10.06
N GLY A 110 18.45 7.47 10.66
CA GLY A 110 17.75 6.20 10.53
C GLY A 110 17.28 5.93 9.10
N PRO A 111 17.14 4.65 8.69
CA PRO A 111 16.63 4.29 7.36
C PRO A 111 15.11 4.47 7.26
N THR A 112 14.42 4.46 8.40
CA THR A 112 12.97 4.59 8.53
C THR A 112 12.64 5.46 9.73
N ALA A 113 11.54 6.20 9.66
CA ALA A 113 10.92 6.88 10.79
C ALA A 113 9.53 6.31 11.03
N THR A 114 8.94 6.55 12.20
CA THR A 114 7.57 6.12 12.50
C THR A 114 6.75 7.27 13.06
N PHE A 115 5.44 7.24 12.84
CA PHE A 115 4.51 8.18 13.47
C PHE A 115 3.19 7.49 13.86
N THR A 116 2.46 8.11 14.78
CA THR A 116 1.09 7.72 15.16
C THR A 116 0.11 8.86 14.95
N VAL A 117 -1.18 8.51 14.83
CA VAL A 117 -2.29 9.47 14.83
C VAL A 117 -3.12 9.25 16.10
N VAL A 118 -3.36 10.34 16.82
CA VAL A 118 -4.20 10.33 18.04
C VAL A 118 -5.57 10.89 17.70
N THR A 119 -6.60 10.20 18.16
CA THR A 119 -8.01 10.62 18.11
C THR A 119 -8.62 10.53 19.51
N PRO A 120 -9.84 11.06 19.73
CA PRO A 120 -10.54 10.89 21.00
C PRO A 120 -10.81 9.43 21.40
N THR A 121 -10.77 8.49 20.43
CA THR A 121 -11.04 7.07 20.65
C THR A 121 -9.80 6.23 20.86
N GLY A 122 -8.60 6.79 20.66
CA GLY A 122 -7.34 6.10 20.88
C GLY A 122 -6.18 6.63 20.03
N GLU A 123 -5.10 5.87 20.03
CA GLU A 123 -3.91 6.14 19.23
C GLU A 123 -3.71 4.99 18.24
N SER A 124 -3.30 5.30 17.02
CA SER A 124 -3.06 4.28 16.02
C SER A 124 -1.84 3.43 16.36
N ALA A 125 -1.74 2.25 15.76
CA ALA A 125 -0.44 1.58 15.66
C ALA A 125 0.58 2.52 14.95
N PRO A 126 1.87 2.45 15.28
CA PRO A 126 2.90 3.19 14.57
C PRO A 126 2.91 2.82 13.08
N HIS A 127 2.94 3.83 12.21
CA HIS A 127 3.12 3.66 10.79
C HIS A 127 4.54 4.06 10.40
N THR A 128 5.18 3.24 9.58
CA THR A 128 6.57 3.43 9.15
C THR A 128 6.63 4.24 7.86
N LEU A 129 7.56 5.18 7.82
CA LEU A 129 7.94 5.97 6.64
C LEU A 129 9.40 5.65 6.29
N LEU A 130 9.72 5.63 5.00
CA LEU A 130 11.09 5.62 4.52
C LEU A 130 11.77 6.96 4.78
N VAL A 131 13.09 6.96 4.94
CA VAL A 131 13.89 8.18 5.10
C VAL A 131 14.78 8.41 3.89
N ASP A 132 14.66 9.59 3.29
CA ASP A 132 15.35 9.96 2.06
C ASP A 132 16.71 10.61 2.36
N HIS A 133 17.76 9.81 2.22
CA HIS A 133 19.16 10.28 2.30
C HIS A 133 19.76 10.65 0.93
N GLY A 134 18.99 10.48 -0.15
CA GLY A 134 19.42 10.73 -1.51
C GLY A 134 18.29 11.29 -2.37
N PRO A 135 18.60 11.68 -3.62
CA PRO A 135 17.59 12.21 -4.53
C PRO A 135 16.55 11.13 -4.89
N ILE A 136 15.28 11.52 -4.86
CA ILE A 136 14.16 10.72 -5.34
C ILE A 136 13.76 11.22 -6.74
N VAL A 137 13.74 10.32 -7.70
CA VAL A 137 13.33 10.61 -9.07
C VAL A 137 11.84 10.35 -9.19
N ALA A 138 11.05 11.36 -9.57
CA ALA A 138 9.64 11.14 -9.85
C ALA A 138 9.44 10.42 -11.19
N VAL A 139 8.43 9.54 -11.25
CA VAL A 139 7.93 8.99 -12.52
C VAL A 139 7.42 10.11 -13.43
N LYS A 140 7.79 10.02 -14.72
CA LYS A 140 7.37 10.94 -15.78
C LYS A 140 6.48 10.19 -16.77
N LYS A 141 5.18 10.48 -16.73
CA LYS A 141 4.19 9.94 -17.67
C LYS A 141 4.17 10.77 -18.98
N PRO A 142 3.81 10.18 -20.13
CA PRO A 142 3.56 8.74 -20.33
C PRO A 142 4.87 7.96 -20.47
N ASN A 143 4.96 6.83 -19.77
CA ASN A 143 6.07 5.88 -19.82
C ASN A 143 5.57 4.44 -20.06
N ASN A 144 4.36 4.29 -20.62
CA ASN A 144 3.79 2.98 -20.94
C ASN A 144 4.56 2.36 -22.13
N GLY A 145 5.22 1.23 -21.89
CA GLY A 145 5.92 0.43 -22.89
C GLY A 145 7.37 0.88 -23.20
N PHE A 146 8.13 0.00 -23.86
CA PHE A 146 9.58 0.17 -24.06
C PHE A 146 9.97 1.42 -24.86
N GLN A 147 9.15 1.84 -25.83
CA GLN A 147 9.42 3.05 -26.63
C GLN A 147 9.34 4.35 -25.81
N LYS A 148 8.57 4.33 -24.71
CA LYS A 148 8.37 5.48 -23.83
C LYS A 148 9.08 5.30 -22.48
N ALA A 149 9.88 4.24 -22.33
CA ALA A 149 10.54 3.90 -21.08
C ALA A 149 11.36 5.08 -20.55
N GLN A 150 11.11 5.46 -19.30
CA GLN A 150 11.83 6.55 -18.64
C GLN A 150 13.29 6.14 -18.40
N PRO A 151 14.28 6.91 -18.88
CA PRO A 151 15.68 6.62 -18.59
C PRO A 151 15.98 6.86 -17.12
N VAL A 152 16.63 5.89 -16.49
CA VAL A 152 17.09 5.89 -15.10
C VAL A 152 18.50 5.33 -15.02
N GLN A 153 19.15 5.51 -13.87
CA GLN A 153 20.50 5.04 -13.61
C GLN A 153 20.52 4.08 -12.42
N LEU A 154 21.46 3.14 -12.42
CA LEU A 154 21.76 2.34 -11.23
C LEU A 154 22.18 3.28 -10.08
N GLY A 155 21.68 2.99 -8.88
CA GLY A 155 21.80 3.81 -7.68
C GLY A 155 20.63 4.77 -7.44
N GLN A 156 19.67 4.87 -8.36
CA GLN A 156 18.51 5.74 -8.19
C GLN A 156 17.38 5.07 -7.42
N THR A 157 16.66 5.91 -6.65
CA THR A 157 15.34 5.61 -6.11
C THR A 157 14.31 6.39 -6.91
N ILE A 158 13.29 5.70 -7.38
CA ILE A 158 12.20 6.26 -8.18
C ILE A 158 10.92 6.18 -7.36
N GLU A 159 10.12 7.25 -7.35
CA GLU A 159 8.80 7.27 -6.70
C GLU A 159 7.70 7.43 -7.75
N GLY A 160 6.71 6.55 -7.68
CA GLY A 160 5.67 6.43 -8.68
C GLY A 160 4.34 5.96 -8.12
N VAL A 161 3.34 5.90 -9.00
CA VAL A 161 1.98 5.45 -8.69
C VAL A 161 1.44 4.66 -9.89
N VAL A 162 0.95 3.45 -9.64
CA VAL A 162 0.16 2.68 -10.60
C VAL A 162 -1.30 3.13 -10.48
N ASN A 163 -1.71 4.10 -11.29
CA ASN A 163 -2.90 4.92 -10.99
C ASN A 163 -4.23 4.22 -11.27
N ALA A 164 -4.24 3.21 -12.13
CA ALA A 164 -5.43 2.49 -12.58
C ALA A 164 -5.01 1.16 -13.23
N GLY A 165 -5.99 0.32 -13.54
CA GLY A 165 -5.79 -0.87 -14.36
C GLY A 165 -5.17 -0.52 -15.70
N SER A 166 -4.33 -1.42 -16.20
CA SER A 166 -3.51 -1.29 -17.39
C SER A 166 -2.47 -0.15 -17.35
N ASP A 167 -2.26 0.52 -16.20
CA ASP A 167 -1.16 1.46 -16.03
C ASP A 167 0.15 0.68 -15.84
N VAL A 168 1.10 0.87 -16.77
CA VAL A 168 2.38 0.17 -16.77
C VAL A 168 3.50 1.20 -16.72
N ASP A 169 4.22 1.22 -15.60
CA ASP A 169 5.41 2.04 -15.50
C ASP A 169 6.62 1.32 -16.07
N VAL A 170 7.22 1.87 -17.13
CA VAL A 170 8.42 1.31 -17.75
C VAL A 170 9.61 2.25 -17.58
N PHE A 171 10.72 1.67 -17.16
CA PHE A 171 12.02 2.32 -17.02
C PHE A 171 13.05 1.63 -17.90
N ARG A 172 14.14 2.34 -18.22
CA ARG A 172 15.30 1.75 -18.89
C ARG A 172 16.61 2.21 -18.27
N PHE A 173 17.58 1.32 -18.20
CA PHE A 173 18.94 1.61 -17.77
C PHE A 173 19.94 0.82 -18.61
N ASP A 174 21.19 1.28 -18.69
CA ASP A 174 22.26 0.55 -19.34
C ASP A 174 23.03 -0.30 -18.33
N GLY A 175 23.32 -1.55 -18.70
CA GLY A 175 24.04 -2.51 -17.87
C GLY A 175 25.14 -3.24 -18.65
N LYS A 176 26.06 -3.88 -17.91
CA LYS A 176 27.17 -4.66 -18.49
C LYS A 176 26.96 -6.15 -18.28
N GLN A 177 27.46 -6.97 -19.20
CA GLN A 177 27.49 -8.43 -19.03
C GLN A 177 28.16 -8.80 -17.70
N GLY A 178 27.55 -9.73 -16.96
CA GLY A 178 28.05 -10.21 -15.67
C GLY A 178 27.80 -9.25 -14.50
N GLN A 179 27.25 -8.06 -14.74
CA GLN A 179 26.90 -7.13 -13.68
C GLN A 179 25.74 -7.69 -12.85
N GLN A 180 25.89 -7.66 -11.53
CA GLN A 180 24.82 -8.01 -10.60
C GLN A 180 23.97 -6.77 -10.32
N VAL A 181 22.66 -6.91 -10.45
CA VAL A 181 21.70 -5.86 -10.15
C VAL A 181 20.66 -6.34 -9.15
N VAL A 182 20.18 -5.40 -8.33
CA VAL A 182 19.00 -5.58 -7.48
C VAL A 182 17.99 -4.52 -7.85
N LEU A 183 16.77 -4.96 -8.15
CA LEU A 183 15.60 -4.14 -8.40
C LEU A 183 14.59 -4.47 -7.30
N GLU A 184 14.23 -3.51 -6.47
CA GLU A 184 13.35 -3.76 -5.32
C GLU A 184 12.25 -2.70 -5.26
N VAL A 185 11.01 -3.18 -5.12
CA VAL A 185 9.84 -2.34 -4.90
C VAL A 185 9.58 -2.23 -3.40
N PHE A 186 9.28 -1.03 -2.94
CA PHE A 186 8.76 -0.76 -1.61
C PHE A 186 7.36 -0.17 -1.78
N ALA A 187 6.34 -0.93 -1.38
CA ALA A 187 4.95 -0.51 -1.44
C ALA A 187 4.13 -1.17 -0.32
N ALA A 188 3.76 -2.44 -0.47
CA ALA A 188 2.89 -3.19 0.43
C ALA A 188 3.41 -3.23 1.86
N ARG A 189 4.72 -3.40 2.05
CA ARG A 189 5.33 -3.38 3.40
C ARG A 189 5.27 -2.02 4.10
N TYR A 190 4.92 -0.96 3.36
CA TYR A 190 4.66 0.40 3.87
C TYR A 190 3.18 0.81 3.73
N GLY A 191 2.29 -0.17 3.56
CA GLY A 191 0.84 0.02 3.58
C GLY A 191 0.20 0.41 2.24
N SER A 192 1.00 0.57 1.17
CA SER A 192 0.43 0.73 -0.16
C SER A 192 -0.40 -0.50 -0.53
N PRO A 193 -1.58 -0.36 -1.14
CA PRO A 193 -2.38 -1.49 -1.62
C PRO A 193 -1.84 -2.08 -2.94
N LEU A 194 -0.69 -1.62 -3.43
CA LEU A 194 -0.06 -2.19 -4.61
C LEU A 194 0.44 -3.61 -4.31
N ASP A 195 -0.03 -4.56 -5.11
CA ASP A 195 0.58 -5.88 -5.27
C ASP A 195 1.48 -5.79 -6.50
N SER A 196 2.76 -5.55 -6.28
CA SER A 196 3.65 -5.18 -7.39
C SER A 196 4.06 -6.42 -8.17
N LEU A 197 4.08 -6.32 -9.50
CA LEU A 197 4.77 -7.28 -10.37
C LEU A 197 5.89 -6.56 -11.12
N LEU A 198 7.12 -6.97 -10.83
CA LEU A 198 8.33 -6.45 -11.45
C LEU A 198 8.82 -7.41 -12.53
N THR A 199 9.12 -6.89 -13.73
CA THR A 199 9.74 -7.70 -14.78
C THR A 199 10.92 -6.96 -15.40
N LEU A 200 12.06 -7.65 -15.51
CA LEU A 200 13.28 -7.20 -16.15
C LEU A 200 13.39 -7.84 -17.53
N TYR A 201 13.59 -7.01 -18.55
CA TYR A 201 13.77 -7.41 -19.93
C TYR A 201 15.13 -6.98 -20.46
N ASP A 202 15.69 -7.78 -21.38
CA ASP A 202 16.88 -7.43 -22.15
C ASP A 202 16.55 -6.45 -23.31
N ALA A 203 17.58 -6.08 -24.08
CA ALA A 203 17.45 -5.16 -25.20
C ALA A 203 16.53 -5.65 -26.34
N ASP A 204 16.37 -6.97 -26.45
CA ASP A 204 15.51 -7.62 -27.45
C ASP A 204 14.08 -7.86 -26.93
N GLY A 205 13.80 -7.44 -25.68
CA GLY A 205 12.51 -7.62 -25.03
C GLY A 205 12.28 -9.02 -24.46
N ARG A 206 13.32 -9.84 -24.30
CA ARG A 206 13.20 -11.13 -23.61
C ARG A 206 13.24 -10.93 -22.11
N ILE A 207 12.43 -11.70 -21.38
CA ILE A 207 12.42 -11.68 -19.92
C ILE A 207 13.74 -12.26 -19.41
N VAL A 208 14.44 -11.47 -18.60
CA VAL A 208 15.62 -11.90 -17.83
C VAL A 208 15.17 -12.45 -16.48
N ALA A 209 14.24 -11.76 -15.82
CA ALA A 209 13.67 -12.16 -14.53
C ALA A 209 12.32 -11.49 -14.30
N SER A 210 11.49 -12.10 -13.46
CA SER A 210 10.19 -11.56 -13.03
C SER A 210 9.91 -12.03 -11.61
N ASN A 211 9.23 -11.20 -10.82
CA ASN A 211 8.82 -11.52 -9.46
C ASN A 211 7.67 -10.60 -9.04
N ASP A 212 6.71 -11.15 -8.29
CA ASP A 212 5.54 -10.46 -7.72
C ASP A 212 5.57 -10.40 -6.19
N ASP A 213 6.29 -11.30 -5.51
CA ASP A 213 6.33 -11.37 -4.05
C ASP A 213 7.72 -11.56 -3.44
N VAL A 214 7.95 -11.03 -2.24
CA VAL A 214 9.18 -11.27 -1.48
C VAL A 214 8.97 -11.10 0.02
N ASP A 215 9.68 -11.91 0.81
CA ASP A 215 9.74 -11.81 2.28
C ASP A 215 8.34 -11.73 2.95
N ASP A 216 7.40 -12.55 2.48
CA ASP A 216 5.98 -12.58 2.91
C ASP A 216 5.21 -11.26 2.68
N THR A 217 5.64 -10.46 1.70
CA THR A 217 4.99 -9.22 1.27
C THR A 217 4.63 -9.28 -0.21
N ALA A 218 3.62 -8.49 -0.63
CA ALA A 218 3.25 -8.30 -2.03
C ALA A 218 4.19 -7.31 -2.77
N ASP A 219 5.38 -7.07 -2.23
CA ASP A 219 6.42 -6.29 -2.88
C ASP A 219 7.32 -7.19 -3.70
N SER A 220 7.71 -6.77 -4.89
CA SER A 220 8.64 -7.53 -5.73
C SER A 220 10.10 -7.19 -5.45
N ARG A 221 10.98 -8.19 -5.60
CA ARG A 221 12.44 -8.03 -5.68
C ARG A 221 13.06 -8.96 -6.72
N ILE A 222 13.86 -8.39 -7.62
CA ILE A 222 14.69 -9.13 -8.58
C ILE A 222 16.17 -8.96 -8.20
N GLU A 223 16.86 -10.09 -8.03
CA GLU A 223 18.33 -10.16 -8.05
C GLU A 223 18.76 -10.90 -9.32
N ALA A 224 19.54 -10.26 -10.19
CA ALA A 224 19.91 -10.83 -11.49
C ALA A 224 21.37 -10.56 -11.87
N ILE A 225 21.97 -11.50 -12.59
CA ILE A 225 23.21 -11.29 -13.33
C ILE A 225 22.83 -10.95 -14.77
N LEU A 226 23.24 -9.77 -15.24
CA LEU A 226 22.92 -9.30 -16.58
C LEU A 226 23.61 -10.16 -17.65
N PRO A 227 22.88 -10.78 -18.59
CA PRO A 227 23.44 -11.75 -19.54
C PRO A 227 24.32 -11.11 -20.62
N ALA A 228 24.11 -9.82 -20.92
CA ALA A 228 24.82 -9.09 -21.95
C ALA A 228 25.05 -7.61 -21.58
N THR A 229 25.97 -6.95 -22.27
CA THR A 229 26.09 -5.49 -22.21
C THR A 229 25.02 -4.88 -23.12
N GLY A 230 24.24 -3.93 -22.60
CA GLY A 230 23.18 -3.28 -23.37
C GLY A 230 22.15 -2.57 -22.50
N THR A 231 21.09 -2.10 -23.14
CA THR A 231 19.94 -1.48 -22.45
C THR A 231 19.01 -2.56 -21.92
N TYR A 232 18.55 -2.37 -20.70
CA TYR A 232 17.57 -3.20 -20.03
C TYR A 232 16.31 -2.39 -19.74
N TYR A 233 15.16 -3.06 -19.74
CA TYR A 233 13.87 -2.45 -19.42
C TYR A 233 13.31 -3.07 -18.16
N VAL A 234 12.69 -2.25 -17.32
CA VAL A 234 12.02 -2.68 -16.09
C VAL A 234 10.57 -2.23 -16.19
N SER A 235 9.63 -3.13 -16.05
CA SER A 235 8.22 -2.80 -15.92
C SER A 235 7.72 -3.03 -14.50
N ILE A 236 6.86 -2.14 -14.02
CA ILE A 236 6.05 -2.29 -12.82
C ILE A 236 4.59 -2.22 -13.21
N VAL A 237 3.80 -3.19 -12.73
CA VAL A 237 2.34 -3.20 -12.79
C VAL A 237 1.76 -3.58 -11.43
N ASP A 238 0.45 -3.41 -11.27
CA ASP A 238 -0.32 -4.10 -10.24
C ASP A 238 -0.63 -5.52 -10.75
N ALA A 239 -0.22 -6.55 -10.01
CA ALA A 239 -0.44 -7.95 -10.37
C ALA A 239 -1.92 -8.32 -10.55
N ASN A 240 -2.82 -7.55 -9.90
CA ASN A 240 -4.27 -7.73 -10.00
C ASN A 240 -4.93 -6.81 -11.04
N ASP A 241 -4.16 -5.99 -11.74
CA ASP A 241 -4.61 -5.02 -12.75
C ASP A 241 -5.70 -4.05 -12.26
N VAL A 242 -5.69 -3.70 -10.97
CA VAL A 242 -6.66 -2.77 -10.38
C VAL A 242 -6.13 -1.34 -10.46
N GLY A 243 -4.93 -1.11 -9.91
CA GLY A 243 -4.34 0.22 -9.76
C GLY A 243 -5.19 1.15 -8.88
N SER A 244 -4.58 2.19 -8.33
CA SER A 244 -5.32 3.28 -7.71
C SER A 244 -4.39 4.47 -7.44
N PRO A 245 -4.91 5.68 -7.18
CA PRO A 245 -4.08 6.77 -6.67
C PRO A 245 -3.37 6.47 -5.34
N SER A 246 -3.75 5.39 -4.64
CA SER A 246 -3.09 4.93 -3.41
C SER A 246 -2.03 3.85 -3.67
N ASN A 247 -1.95 3.25 -4.87
CA ASN A 247 -0.93 2.27 -5.29
C ASN A 247 0.41 2.97 -5.57
N ILE A 248 0.88 3.70 -4.57
CA ILE A 248 2.16 4.39 -4.57
C ILE A 248 3.27 3.36 -4.34
N TYR A 249 4.44 3.61 -4.91
CA TYR A 249 5.59 2.74 -4.74
C TYR A 249 6.90 3.52 -4.80
N ARG A 250 7.95 2.89 -4.29
CA ARG A 250 9.32 3.26 -4.62
C ARG A 250 10.06 2.09 -5.26
N LEU A 251 10.70 2.35 -6.39
CA LEU A 251 11.59 1.40 -7.05
C LEU A 251 13.04 1.81 -6.76
N VAL A 252 13.82 0.91 -6.17
CA VAL A 252 15.27 1.04 -6.05
C VAL A 252 15.92 0.18 -7.10
N ILE A 253 16.80 0.78 -7.91
CA ILE A 253 17.59 0.09 -8.92
C ILE A 253 19.04 0.26 -8.52
N ARG A 254 19.76 -0.82 -8.19
CA ARG A 254 21.17 -0.74 -7.74
C ARG A 254 22.04 -1.83 -8.35
N ALA A 255 23.32 -1.53 -8.53
CA ALA A 255 24.34 -2.55 -8.71
C ALA A 255 24.64 -3.20 -7.35
N LYS A 256 24.95 -4.51 -7.36
CA LYS A 256 25.44 -5.24 -6.18
C LYS A 256 26.96 -5.18 -6.09
#